data_AF-A0A2M8JX64-F1
#
_entry.id   AF-A0A2M8JX64-F1
#
_cell.length_a   1.000
_cell.length_b   1.000
_cell.length_c   1.000
_cell.angle_alpha   90.00
_cell.angle_beta   90.00
_cell.angle_gamma   90.00
#
_symmetry.space_group_name_H-M   'P 1'
#
loop_
_entity.id
_entity.type
_entity.pdbx_description
1 polymer ?
#
loop_
_entity_poly.entity_id
_entity_poly.type
_entity_poly.pdbx_seq_one_letter_code
_entity_poly.pdbx_strand_id
1 'polypeptide(L)'
;MVKDSVTNQIVPKAFYSIGIDQYAIDVAYPLLTYQSNEKVTVIFETEHPSKASVYRFWGYWLHWEELIGSIIAAFVLFQIAVSITNNPTEAALKEQMDYNPGKKTKYD
;
A
#
# COMPACT_ATOMS: atom_id res chain seq x y z
N MET A 1 19.06 3.31 17.03
CA MET A 1 18.61 1.90 16.99
C MET A 1 18.58 1.35 18.40
N VAL A 2 17.67 0.42 18.71
CA VAL A 2 17.54 -0.17 20.05
C VAL A 2 17.41 -1.68 19.93
N LYS A 3 18.04 -2.42 20.84
CA LYS A 3 17.88 -3.88 20.91
C LYS A 3 16.53 -4.20 21.54
N ASP A 4 15.69 -4.91 20.81
CA ASP A 4 14.41 -5.36 21.33
C ASP A 4 14.60 -6.47 22.36
N SER A 5 13.91 -6.37 23.50
CA SER A 5 14.09 -7.30 24.62
C SER A 5 13.39 -8.64 24.41
N VAL A 6 12.35 -8.69 23.55
CA VAL A 6 11.57 -9.90 23.29
C VAL A 6 12.20 -10.72 22.17
N THR A 7 12.51 -10.06 21.04
CA THR A 7 13.01 -10.72 19.83
C THR A 7 14.54 -10.74 19.74
N ASN A 8 15.23 -9.99 20.61
CA ASN A 8 16.69 -9.80 20.59
C ASN A 8 17.22 -9.13 19.30
N GLN A 9 16.33 -8.64 18.44
CA GLN A 9 16.67 -8.00 17.17
C GLN A 9 16.95 -6.51 17.33
N ILE A 10 17.78 -5.95 16.46
CA ILE A 10 18.04 -4.51 16.43
C ILE A 10 16.93 -3.85 15.61
N VAL A 11 16.08 -3.08 16.27
CA VAL A 11 14.98 -2.36 15.62
C VAL A 11 15.26 -0.84 15.61
N PRO A 12 14.96 -0.15 14.50
CA PRO A 12 15.01 1.30 14.48
C PRO A 12 13.84 1.84 15.30
N LYS A 13 14.13 2.67 16.31
CA LYS A 13 13.13 3.37 17.11
C LYS A 13 13.36 4.87 17.03
N ALA A 14 12.28 5.63 16.97
CA ALA A 14 12.31 7.08 17.16
C ALA A 14 11.79 7.42 18.56
N PHE A 15 12.47 8.37 19.20
CA PHE A 15 12.11 8.90 20.50
C PHE A 15 11.60 10.32 20.33
N TYR A 16 10.50 10.64 20.98
CA TYR A 16 9.93 11.98 20.99
C TYR A 16 9.32 12.29 22.35
N SER A 17 9.13 13.57 22.67
CA SER A 17 8.59 14.00 23.96
C SER A 17 7.40 14.92 23.79
N ILE A 18 6.39 14.74 24.63
CA ILE A 18 5.24 15.65 24.77
C ILE A 18 5.28 16.19 26.20
N GLY A 19 5.68 17.45 26.37
CA GLY A 19 5.90 18.01 27.70
C GLY A 19 7.02 17.28 28.44
N ILE A 20 6.69 16.62 29.56
CA ILE A 20 7.62 15.84 30.38
C ILE A 20 7.66 14.35 29.99
N ASP A 21 6.67 13.88 29.23
CA ASP A 21 6.54 12.47 28.91
C ASP A 21 7.36 12.13 27.67
N GLN A 22 8.05 10.99 27.73
CA GLN A 22 8.86 10.46 26.64
C GLN A 22 8.19 9.23 26.04
N TYR A 23 8.14 9.21 24.71
CA TYR A 23 7.52 8.15 23.93
C TYR A 23 8.54 7.58 22.95
N ALA A 24 8.40 6.28 22.68
CA ALA A 24 9.20 5.57 21.70
C ALA A 24 8.28 4.84 20.74
N ILE A 25 8.52 5.01 19.43
CA ILE A 25 7.79 4.31 18.37
C ILE A 25 8.74 3.47 17.53
N ASP A 26 8.24 2.33 17.07
CA ASP A 26 8.92 1.55 16.03
C ASP A 26 8.80 2.30 14.71
N VAL A 27 9.94 2.44 14.02
CA VAL A 27 10.01 3.13 12.73
C VAL A 27 10.50 2.20 11.64
N ALA A 28 10.43 0.89 11.81
CA ALA A 28 10.74 -0.03 10.73
C ALA A 28 9.88 0.27 9.49
N TYR A 29 10.48 0.08 8.31
CA TYR A 29 9.76 0.15 7.04
C TYR A 29 10.39 -0.80 6.03
N PRO A 30 9.59 -1.47 5.20
CA PRO A 30 10.13 -2.20 4.07
C PRO A 30 10.94 -1.25 3.18
N LEU A 31 12.14 -1.67 2.78
CA LEU A 31 13.01 -0.98 1.81
C LEU A 31 13.61 0.36 2.25
N LEU A 32 13.44 0.76 3.53
CA LEU A 32 14.08 1.95 4.09
C LEU A 32 14.89 1.59 5.33
N THR A 33 16.12 2.08 5.38
CA THR A 33 17.01 1.93 6.54
C THR A 33 17.29 3.30 7.15
N TYR A 34 17.25 3.34 8.47
CA TYR A 34 17.60 4.54 9.24
C TYR A 34 19.03 4.45 9.76
N GLN A 35 19.72 5.58 9.79
CA GLN A 35 20.99 5.70 10.50
C GLN A 35 20.76 6.00 11.99
N SER A 36 21.73 5.65 12.84
CA SER A 36 21.67 6.08 14.24
C SER A 36 21.76 7.60 14.34
N ASN A 37 20.92 8.19 15.21
CA ASN A 37 20.78 9.63 15.43
C ASN A 37 20.25 10.44 14.24
N GLU A 38 19.65 9.77 13.25
CA GLU A 38 18.94 10.44 12.17
C GLU A 38 17.72 11.18 12.72
N LYS A 39 17.54 12.44 12.30
CA LYS A 39 16.36 13.24 12.67
C LYS A 39 15.21 12.86 11.75
N VAL A 40 14.07 12.53 12.36
CA VAL A 40 12.84 12.18 11.64
C VAL A 40 11.69 13.05 12.14
N THR A 41 10.73 13.30 11.25
CA THR A 41 9.49 14.00 11.63
C THR A 41 8.49 12.98 12.15
N VAL A 42 8.07 13.12 13.40
CA VAL A 42 7.03 12.28 14.00
C VAL A 42 5.70 13.02 13.94
N ILE A 43 4.68 12.35 13.41
CA ILE A 43 3.29 12.79 13.48
C ILE A 43 2.64 12.02 14.61
N PHE A 44 2.06 12.74 15.55
CA PHE A 44 1.41 12.15 16.71
C PHE A 44 0.08 12.86 16.99
N GLU A 45 -0.81 12.15 17.64
CA GLU A 45 -2.05 12.69 18.19
C GLU A 45 -1.90 12.73 19.71
N THR A 46 -2.23 13.88 20.33
CA THR A 46 -2.07 14.08 21.77
C THR A 46 -2.93 13.15 22.60
N GLU A 47 -4.10 12.74 22.11
CA GLU A 47 -5.00 11.83 22.80
C GLU A 47 -4.50 10.37 22.75
N HIS A 48 -3.77 10.02 21.69
CA HIS A 48 -3.27 8.66 21.44
C HIS A 48 -1.81 8.65 20.97
N PRO A 49 -0.86 9.01 21.85
CA PRO A 49 0.57 9.06 21.49
C PRO A 49 1.14 7.70 21.06
N SER A 50 0.48 6.59 21.45
CA SER A 50 0.84 5.25 21.01
C SER A 50 0.62 4.99 19.51
N LYS A 51 -0.21 5.81 18.83
CA LYS A 51 -0.49 5.72 17.39
C LYS A 51 0.42 6.62 16.54
N ALA A 52 1.44 7.24 17.16
CA ALA A 52 2.35 8.10 16.43
C ALA A 52 3.14 7.33 15.36
N SER A 53 3.43 7.99 14.25
CA SER A 53 4.15 7.43 13.12
C SER A 53 5.10 8.45 12.52
N VAL A 54 6.16 7.98 11.87
CA VAL A 54 7.08 8.87 11.16
C VAL A 54 6.45 9.34 9.85
N TYR A 55 6.50 10.65 9.61
CA TYR A 55 6.04 11.23 8.34
C TYR A 55 6.85 10.67 7.18
N ARG A 56 6.15 10.09 6.21
CA ARG A 56 6.72 9.47 5.01
C ARG A 56 5.86 9.82 3.82
N PHE A 57 6.51 10.20 2.72
CA PHE A 57 5.82 10.46 1.45
C PHE A 57 5.01 9.23 0.99
N TRP A 58 5.54 8.02 1.20
CA TRP A 58 4.93 6.75 0.78
C TRP A 58 4.22 5.95 1.88
N GLY A 59 4.15 6.45 3.13
CA GLY A 59 3.58 5.68 4.26
C GLY A 59 2.38 6.33 4.96
N TYR A 60 2.07 7.59 4.63
CA TYR A 60 0.87 8.28 5.12
C TYR A 60 -0.33 8.10 4.18
N TRP A 61 -0.08 8.02 2.86
CA TRP A 61 -1.13 7.94 1.84
C TRP A 61 -1.51 6.50 1.44
N LEU A 62 -0.61 5.54 1.65
CA LEU A 62 -0.78 4.15 1.23
C LEU A 62 -0.21 3.22 2.30
N HIS A 63 -1.09 2.52 3.03
CA HIS A 63 -0.62 1.42 3.87
C HIS A 63 -0.27 0.22 2.99
N TRP A 64 0.83 -0.47 3.30
CA TRP A 64 1.27 -1.65 2.53
C TRP A 64 0.22 -2.76 2.51
N GLU A 65 -0.54 -2.91 3.59
CA GLU A 65 -1.66 -3.87 3.68
C GLU A 65 -2.74 -3.55 2.63
N GLU A 66 -3.08 -2.27 2.49
CA GLU A 66 -4.06 -1.78 1.51
C GLU A 66 -3.53 -1.90 0.08
N LEU A 67 -2.24 -1.62 -0.13
CA LEU A 67 -1.60 -1.74 -1.45
C LEU A 67 -1.60 -3.20 -1.92
N ILE A 68 -1.18 -4.13 -1.06
CA ILE A 68 -1.18 -5.57 -1.38
C ILE A 68 -2.61 -6.06 -1.61
N GLY A 69 -3.55 -5.67 -0.75
CA GLY A 69 -4.97 -5.99 -0.93
C GLY A 69 -5.52 -5.50 -2.27
N SER A 70 -5.16 -4.28 -2.68
CA SER A 70 -5.57 -3.69 -3.96
C SER A 70 -4.96 -4.42 -5.16
N ILE A 71 -3.68 -4.80 -5.09
CA ILE A 71 -3.01 -5.59 -6.14
C ILE A 71 -3.68 -6.96 -6.29
N ILE A 72 -3.99 -7.62 -5.17
CA ILE A 72 -4.69 -8.91 -5.17
C ILE A 72 -6.08 -8.75 -5.79
N ALA A 73 -6.85 -7.75 -5.37
CA ALA A 73 -8.18 -7.49 -5.92
C ALA A 73 -8.14 -7.23 -7.43
N ALA A 74 -7.19 -6.42 -7.91
CA ALA A 74 -7.00 -6.16 -9.32
C ALA A 74 -6.65 -7.45 -10.09
N PHE A 75 -5.77 -8.28 -9.54
CA PHE A 75 -5.42 -9.56 -10.14
C PHE A 75 -6.62 -10.52 -10.21
N VAL A 76 -7.42 -10.61 -9.15
CA VAL A 76 -8.64 -11.44 -9.15
C VAL A 76 -9.63 -10.97 -10.21
N LEU A 77 -9.90 -9.66 -10.29
CA LEU A 77 -10.78 -9.10 -11.32
C LEU A 77 -10.24 -9.34 -12.73
N PHE A 78 -8.93 -9.23 -12.92
CA PHE A 78 -8.29 -9.57 -14.19
C PHE A 78 -8.49 -11.03 -14.57
N GLN A 79 -8.31 -11.97 -13.64
CA GLN A 79 -8.54 -13.40 -13.90
C GLN A 79 -10.00 -13.68 -14.26
N ILE A 80 -10.95 -13.02 -13.58
CA ILE A 80 -12.38 -13.12 -13.91
C ILE A 80 -12.63 -12.62 -15.34
N ALA A 81 -12.09 -11.46 -15.71
CA ALA A 81 -12.24 -10.90 -17.05
C ALA A 81 -11.65 -11.83 -18.13
N VAL A 82 -10.46 -12.38 -17.89
CA VAL A 82 -9.82 -13.36 -18.78
C VAL A 82 -10.68 -14.61 -18.93
N SER A 83 -11.22 -15.14 -17.83
CA SER A 83 -12.08 -16.33 -17.87
C SER A 83 -13.36 -16.10 -18.65
N ILE A 84 -13.98 -14.92 -18.52
CA ILE A 84 -15.21 -14.58 -19.25
C ILE A 84 -14.91 -14.40 -20.74
N THR A 85 -13.79 -13.74 -21.06
CA THR A 85 -13.44 -13.42 -22.46
C THR A 85 -12.97 -14.64 -23.24
N ASN A 86 -12.26 -15.58 -22.59
CA ASN A 86 -11.76 -16.79 -23.25
C ASN A 86 -12.79 -17.92 -23.37
N ASN A 87 -13.92 -17.83 -22.65
CA ASN A 87 -15.03 -18.79 -22.76
C ASN A 87 -16.35 -18.04 -23.01
N PRO A 88 -16.52 -17.41 -24.19
CA PRO A 88 -17.72 -16.66 -24.50
C PRO A 88 -18.94 -17.58 -24.54
N THR A 89 -20.09 -17.05 -24.13
CA THR A 89 -21.37 -17.74 -24.32
C THR A 89 -21.69 -17.83 -25.83
N GLU A 90 -22.49 -18.81 -26.24
CA GLU A 90 -22.82 -19.02 -27.66
C GLU A 90 -23.41 -17.76 -28.32
N ALA A 91 -24.19 -16.98 -27.57
CA ALA A 91 -24.75 -15.70 -28.02
C ALA A 91 -23.66 -14.65 -28.28
N ALA A 92 -22.70 -14.51 -27.35
CA ALA A 92 -21.58 -13.57 -27.50
C ALA A 92 -20.62 -13.97 -28.63
N LEU A 93 -20.41 -15.28 -28.82
CA LEU A 93 -19.60 -15.79 -29.93
C LEU A 93 -20.25 -15.47 -31.28
N LYS A 94 -21.57 -15.67 -31.39
CA LYS A 94 -22.32 -15.32 -32.60
C LYS A 94 -22.27 -13.82 -32.89
N GLU A 95 -22.45 -12.97 -31.88
CA GLU A 95 -22.32 -11.52 -32.01
C GLU A 95 -20.91 -11.09 -32.46
N GLN A 96 -19.86 -11.74 -31.95
CA GLN A 96 -18.49 -11.51 -32.41
C GLN A 96 -18.25 -11.96 -33.86
N MET A 97 -18.84 -13.08 -34.29
CA MET A 97 -18.74 -13.58 -35.67
C MET A 97 -19.53 -12.71 -36.66
N ASP A 98 -20.68 -12.21 -36.24
CA ASP A 98 -21.55 -11.33 -37.02
C ASP A 98 -21.11 -9.85 -36.96
N TYR A 99 -20.07 -9.52 -36.18
CA TYR A 99 -19.56 -8.17 -36.05
C TYR A 99 -18.90 -7.68 -37.35
N ASN A 100 -19.53 -6.71 -38.00
CA ASN A 100 -18.97 -5.99 -39.14
C ASN A 100 -18.48 -4.61 -38.68
N PRO A 101 -17.16 -4.34 -38.65
CA PRO A 101 -16.64 -3.05 -38.22
C PRO A 101 -17.11 -1.95 -39.19
N GLY A 102 -18.04 -1.12 -38.71
CA GLY A 102 -18.46 0.07 -39.45
C GLY A 102 -17.25 0.95 -39.80
N LYS A 103 -17.29 1.56 -40.99
CA LYS A 103 -16.22 2.44 -41.47
C LYS A 103 -16.12 3.67 -40.56
N LYS A 104 -15.14 3.70 -39.66
CA LYS A 104 -14.91 4.85 -38.77
C LYS A 104 -14.40 6.05 -39.58
N THR A 105 -15.04 7.20 -39.43
CA THR A 105 -14.50 8.48 -39.92
C THR A 105 -13.43 8.99 -38.95
N LYS A 106 -12.42 9.68 -39.48
CA LYS A 106 -11.23 10.14 -38.73
C LYS A 106 -11.52 11.10 -37.56
N TYR A 107 -12.75 11.60 -37.46
CA TYR A 107 -13.18 12.63 -36.50
C TYR A 107 -14.50 12.25 -35.82
N ASP A 108 -14.62 11.00 -35.37
CA ASP A 108 -15.64 10.57 -34.40
C ASP A 108 -14.94 9.84 -33.25
#